data_AF-A0A351XBU0-F1
#
_entry.id   AF-A0A351XBU0-F1
#
_cell.length_a   1.000
_cell.length_b   1.000
_cell.length_c   1.000
_cell.angle_alpha   90.00
_cell.angle_beta   90.00
_cell.angle_gamma   90.00
#
_symmetry.space_group_name_H-M   'P 1'
#
loop_
_entity.id
_entity.type
_entity.pdbx_description
1 polymer ?
#
loop_
_entity_poly.entity_id
_entity_poly.type
_entity_poly.pdbx_seq_one_letter_code
_entity_poly.pdbx_strand_id
1 'polypeptide(L)'
;MANIHSFESLAAVDGEGLRFDVFFSGCPLRCAYCHNPDTWHHKGEIEMSADELFKKIRRYKPYFKNGGGVTFSGGEPLLNAKFINEISPLLKSENIGYCLDTSGSVELTDEVKTAIDNADMVILDIKFYDPESYKKYTKGDFEK
;
A
#
# COMPACT_ATOMS: atom_id res chain seq x y z
N MET A 1 -12.22 7.69 5.20
CA MET A 1 -11.86 6.54 6.07
C MET A 1 -11.18 5.49 5.21
N ALA A 2 -10.10 4.89 5.69
CA ALA A 2 -9.48 3.72 5.08
C ALA A 2 -9.96 2.44 5.76
N ASN A 3 -10.03 1.37 4.98
CA ASN A 3 -10.22 0.00 5.47
C ASN A 3 -8.85 -0.67 5.61
N ILE A 4 -8.43 -0.85 6.86
CA ILE A 4 -7.11 -1.39 7.19
C ILE A 4 -7.29 -2.80 7.76
N HIS A 5 -6.45 -3.71 7.30
CA HIS A 5 -6.33 -5.06 7.81
C HIS A 5 -5.46 -5.09 9.07
N SER A 6 -4.22 -4.62 8.95
CA SER A 6 -3.24 -4.69 10.03
C SER A 6 -2.14 -3.64 9.88
N PHE A 7 -1.24 -3.60 10.87
CA PHE A 7 -0.06 -2.75 10.89
C PHE A 7 1.17 -3.57 11.26
N GLU A 8 2.33 -3.21 10.73
CA GLU A 8 3.63 -3.68 11.22
C GLU A 8 4.53 -2.48 11.53
N SER A 9 4.98 -2.36 12.77
CA SER A 9 5.49 -1.07 13.27
C SER A 9 6.97 -0.78 13.02
N LEU A 10 7.76 -1.82 12.72
CA LEU A 10 9.21 -1.76 12.53
C LEU A 10 9.62 -2.74 11.42
N ALA A 11 8.87 -2.70 10.32
CA ALA A 11 9.12 -3.51 9.14
C ALA A 11 10.50 -3.16 8.57
N ALA A 12 11.28 -4.19 8.25
CA ALA A 12 12.67 -4.05 7.81
C ALA A 12 12.91 -4.59 6.39
N VAL A 13 11.88 -5.16 5.75
CA VAL A 13 11.98 -5.82 4.43
C VAL A 13 11.01 -5.24 3.39
N ASP A 14 10.26 -4.20 3.75
CA ASP A 14 9.13 -3.65 2.98
C ASP A 14 9.45 -2.25 2.40
N GLY A 15 10.73 -2.05 2.07
CA GLY A 15 11.29 -0.81 1.52
C GLY A 15 12.59 -0.40 2.20
N GLU A 16 13.11 0.78 1.84
CA GLU A 16 14.34 1.30 2.43
C GLU A 16 14.13 1.72 3.90
N GLY A 17 15.10 1.41 4.76
CA GLY A 17 15.09 1.76 6.18
C GLY A 17 14.06 0.98 7.02
N LEU A 18 13.84 1.43 8.25
CA LEU A 18 12.75 0.90 9.09
C LEU A 18 11.45 1.62 8.76
N ARG A 19 10.39 0.83 8.57
CA ARG A 19 9.11 1.35 8.08
C ARG A 19 7.96 0.96 9.00
N PHE A 20 6.94 1.81 8.98
CA PHE A 20 5.64 1.51 9.55
C PHE A 20 4.72 1.10 8.42
N ASP A 21 4.33 -0.17 8.40
CA ASP A 21 3.53 -0.72 7.32
C ASP A 21 2.06 -0.66 7.67
N VAL A 22 1.29 -0.26 6.66
CA VAL A 22 -0.17 -0.21 6.69
C VAL A 22 -0.66 -1.19 5.63
N PHE A 23 -1.22 -2.31 6.09
CA PHE A 23 -1.81 -3.30 5.21
C PHE A 23 -3.29 -2.95 4.99
N PHE A 24 -3.64 -2.42 3.82
CA PHE A 24 -5.03 -2.16 3.47
C PHE A 24 -5.80 -3.46 3.17
N SER A 25 -7.11 -3.42 3.37
CA SER A 25 -8.03 -4.47 2.95
C SER A 25 -8.56 -4.21 1.53
N GLY A 26 -8.82 -5.29 0.80
CA GLY A 26 -9.23 -5.32 -0.61
C GLY A 26 -8.05 -5.61 -1.54
N CYS A 27 -8.23 -6.59 -2.43
CA CYS A 27 -7.30 -6.88 -3.54
C CYS A 27 -8.11 -7.31 -4.77
N PRO A 28 -7.81 -6.80 -5.98
CA PRO A 28 -8.48 -7.25 -7.21
C PRO A 28 -7.98 -8.61 -7.69
N LEU A 29 -6.83 -9.07 -7.20
CA LEU A 29 -6.21 -10.34 -7.59
C LEU A 29 -6.55 -11.49 -6.63
N ARG A 30 -6.38 -12.72 -7.11
CA ARG A 30 -6.47 -13.99 -6.38
C ARG A 30 -5.23 -14.82 -6.67
N CYS A 31 -4.06 -14.24 -6.38
CA CYS A 31 -2.75 -14.89 -6.54
C CYS A 31 -2.74 -16.26 -5.85
N ALA A 32 -2.37 -17.30 -6.58
CA ALA A 32 -2.29 -18.68 -6.09
C ALA A 32 -1.28 -18.85 -4.93
N TYR A 33 -0.38 -17.88 -4.78
CA TYR A 33 0.66 -17.80 -3.76
C TYR A 33 0.46 -16.59 -2.83
N CYS A 34 -0.76 -16.03 -2.74
CA CYS A 34 -1.02 -14.90 -1.85
C CYS A 34 -0.66 -15.26 -0.40
N HIS A 35 0.23 -14.48 0.22
CA HIS A 35 0.61 -14.69 1.62
C HIS A 35 -0.47 -14.22 2.60
N ASN A 36 -1.31 -13.27 2.18
CA ASN A 36 -2.35 -12.64 3.00
C ASN A 36 -3.74 -12.73 2.33
N PRO A 37 -4.30 -13.93 2.11
CA PRO A 37 -5.60 -14.10 1.43
C PRO A 37 -6.79 -13.53 2.21
N ASP A 38 -6.63 -13.34 3.52
CA ASP A 38 -7.55 -12.62 4.40
C ASP A 38 -7.72 -11.14 4.02
N THR A 39 -6.72 -10.52 3.40
CA THR A 39 -6.82 -9.14 2.89
C THR A 39 -7.72 -8.98 1.67
N TRP A 40 -8.18 -10.06 1.02
CA TRP A 40 -8.93 -9.96 -0.25
C TRP A 40 -10.28 -9.24 -0.13
N HIS A 41 -10.90 -9.28 1.05
CA HIS A 41 -12.22 -8.72 1.27
C HIS A 41 -12.12 -7.21 1.53
N HIS A 42 -13.05 -6.44 0.95
CA HIS A 42 -13.03 -4.96 1.04
C HIS A 42 -13.47 -4.43 2.41
N LYS A 43 -13.92 -5.31 3.31
CA LYS A 43 -14.31 -4.93 4.66
C LYS A 43 -13.09 -5.10 5.56
N GLY A 44 -12.42 -4.00 5.86
CA GLY A 44 -11.35 -3.99 6.84
C GLY A 44 -11.87 -4.24 8.24
N GLU A 45 -11.00 -4.73 9.11
CA GLU A 45 -11.30 -4.86 10.54
C GLU A 45 -11.19 -3.51 11.26
N ILE A 46 -10.43 -2.59 10.67
CA ILE A 46 -10.08 -1.30 11.25
C ILE A 46 -10.46 -0.20 10.27
N GLU A 47 -11.36 0.69 10.68
CA GLU A 47 -11.65 1.93 9.96
C GLU A 47 -10.94 3.10 10.64
N MET A 48 -10.14 3.85 9.87
CA MET A 48 -9.44 5.04 10.37
C MET A 48 -9.53 6.22 9.40
N SER A 49 -9.62 7.42 9.94
CA SER A 49 -9.40 8.66 9.18
C SER A 49 -7.90 8.90 8.92
N ALA A 50 -7.59 9.80 7.98
CA ALA A 50 -6.20 10.15 7.67
C ALA A 50 -5.48 10.73 8.90
N ASP A 51 -6.16 11.56 9.69
CA ASP A 51 -5.62 12.16 10.92
C ASP A 51 -5.32 11.10 12.00
N GLU A 52 -6.22 10.14 12.21
CA GLU A 52 -6.02 9.06 13.18
C GLU A 52 -4.83 8.18 12.79
N LEU A 53 -4.72 7.81 11.51
CA LEU A 53 -3.62 7.00 11.02
C LEU A 53 -2.30 7.78 11.09
N PHE A 54 -2.31 9.05 10.71
CA PHE A 54 -1.15 9.93 10.82
C PHE A 54 -0.65 10.04 12.26
N LYS A 55 -1.55 10.26 13.24
CA LYS A 55 -1.19 10.29 14.67
C LYS A 55 -0.53 8.99 15.12
N LYS A 56 -0.98 7.84 14.60
CA LYS A 56 -0.39 6.53 14.90
C LYS A 56 1.01 6.39 14.29
N ILE A 57 1.16 6.70 13.00
CA ILE A 57 2.44 6.68 12.27
C ILE A 57 3.48 7.59 12.93
N ARG A 58 3.09 8.83 13.27
CA ARG A 58 3.99 9.85 13.82
C ARG A 58 4.72 9.40 15.08
N ARG A 59 4.14 8.48 15.87
CA ARG A 59 4.78 7.91 17.07
C ARG A 59 6.07 7.15 16.75
N TYR A 60 6.22 6.67 15.51
CA TYR A 60 7.37 5.87 15.06
C TYR A 60 8.40 6.71 14.31
N LYS A 61 8.15 8.00 14.08
CA LYS A 61 9.10 8.93 13.42
C LYS A 61 10.54 8.86 13.93
N PRO A 62 10.83 8.70 15.25
CA PRO A 62 12.23 8.56 15.72
C PRO A 62 13.00 7.36 15.13
N TYR A 63 12.29 6.34 14.60
CA TYR A 63 12.87 5.15 14.00
C TYR A 63 13.04 5.27 12.48
N PHE A 64 12.39 6.23 11.83
CA PHE A 64 12.46 6.47 10.39
C PHE A 64 13.80 7.14 10.02
N LYS A 65 14.86 6.32 10.00
CA LYS A 65 16.22 6.71 9.63
C LYS A 65 16.60 6.06 8.30
N ASN A 66 17.57 6.63 7.59
CA ASN A 66 18.16 6.08 6.37
C ASN A 66 17.10 5.65 5.34
N GLY A 67 16.23 6.58 4.93
CA GLY A 67 15.14 6.30 3.97
C GLY A 67 13.88 5.67 4.56
N GLY A 68 13.85 5.37 5.87
CA GLY A 68 12.68 4.85 6.57
C GLY A 68 11.46 5.79 6.52
N GLY A 69 10.28 5.25 6.80
CA GLY A 69 9.02 5.97 6.66
C GLY A 69 7.81 5.07 6.80
N VAL A 70 6.82 5.26 5.93
CA VAL A 70 5.60 4.43 5.89
C VAL A 70 5.61 3.57 4.64
N THR A 71 5.19 2.32 4.72
CA THR A 71 4.82 1.54 3.53
C THR A 71 3.32 1.33 3.50
N PHE A 72 2.70 1.68 2.39
CA PHE A 72 1.33 1.33 2.08
C PHE A 72 1.35 0.04 1.26
N SER A 73 0.88 -1.05 1.87
CA SER A 73 0.81 -2.41 1.29
C SER A 73 -0.59 -2.99 1.56
N GLY A 74 -0.70 -4.30 1.77
CA GLY A 74 -1.94 -5.03 2.03
C GLY A 74 -2.44 -5.75 0.80
N GLY A 75 -3.75 -5.82 0.62
CA GLY A 75 -4.29 -6.45 -0.57
C GLY A 75 -3.80 -5.75 -1.84
N GLU A 76 -4.30 -4.53 -2.09
CA GLU A 76 -3.79 -3.62 -3.11
C GLU A 76 -3.94 -2.18 -2.59
N PRO A 77 -2.84 -1.50 -2.21
CA PRO A 77 -2.92 -0.17 -1.62
C PRO A 77 -3.55 0.86 -2.55
N LEU A 78 -3.40 0.74 -3.87
CA LEU A 78 -3.92 1.72 -4.81
C LEU A 78 -5.45 1.70 -4.94
N LEU A 79 -6.14 0.66 -4.45
CA LEU A 79 -7.60 0.74 -4.24
C LEU A 79 -7.98 1.83 -3.24
N ASN A 80 -7.03 2.28 -2.41
CA ASN A 80 -7.17 3.34 -1.43
C ASN A 80 -6.42 4.62 -1.83
N ALA A 81 -6.12 4.82 -3.13
CA ALA A 81 -5.35 5.97 -3.62
C ALA A 81 -5.89 7.33 -3.14
N LYS A 82 -7.22 7.51 -3.15
CA LYS A 82 -7.86 8.73 -2.61
C LYS A 82 -7.46 9.01 -1.15
N PHE A 83 -7.43 7.97 -0.32
CA PHE A 83 -7.04 8.10 1.08
C PHE A 83 -5.53 8.32 1.24
N ILE A 84 -4.71 7.65 0.43
CA ILE A 84 -3.25 7.87 0.41
C ILE A 84 -2.94 9.34 0.06
N ASN A 85 -3.65 9.91 -0.92
CA ASN A 85 -3.54 11.33 -1.26
C ASN A 85 -4.02 12.25 -0.13
N GLU A 86 -5.01 11.84 0.66
CA GLU A 86 -5.52 12.58 1.82
C GLU A 86 -4.48 12.65 2.96
N ILE A 87 -3.79 11.54 3.26
CA ILE A 87 -2.80 11.48 4.34
C ILE A 87 -1.42 12.01 3.94
N SER A 88 -1.07 11.99 2.65
CA SER A 88 0.24 12.40 2.12
C SER A 88 0.69 13.80 2.60
N PRO A 89 -0.14 14.86 2.58
CA PRO A 89 0.23 16.18 3.11
C PRO A 89 0.57 16.17 4.60
N LEU A 90 -0.11 15.32 5.40
CA LEU A 90 0.15 15.21 6.84
C LEU A 90 1.52 14.55 7.07
N LEU A 91 1.84 13.48 6.34
CA LEU A 91 3.15 12.83 6.40
C LEU A 91 4.27 13.79 6.00
N LYS A 92 4.08 14.51 4.89
CA LYS A 92 5.02 15.51 4.38
C LYS A 92 5.26 16.65 5.38
N SER A 93 4.24 17.08 6.13
CA SER A 93 4.39 18.12 7.15
C SER A 93 5.37 17.75 8.27
N GLU A 94 5.59 16.44 8.48
CA GLU A 94 6.53 15.89 9.44
C GLU A 94 7.79 15.31 8.77
N ASN A 95 8.02 15.57 7.48
CA ASN A 95 9.13 14.99 6.72
C ASN A 95 9.17 13.45 6.81
N ILE A 96 8.00 12.82 6.77
CA ILE A 96 7.83 11.36 6.72
C ILE A 96 7.51 11.01 5.26
N GLY A 97 8.40 10.25 4.63
CA GLY A 97 8.18 9.71 3.29
C GLY A 97 7.30 8.46 3.28
N TYR A 98 6.75 8.11 2.12
CA TYR A 98 6.03 6.86 1.94
C TYR A 98 6.48 6.05 0.72
N CYS A 99 6.39 4.73 0.88
CA CYS A 99 6.60 3.72 -0.15
C CYS A 99 5.26 3.10 -0.50
N LEU A 100 5.04 2.81 -1.79
CA LEU A 100 3.94 2.00 -2.26
C LEU A 100 4.45 0.59 -2.57
N ASP A 101 3.82 -0.42 -1.99
CA ASP A 101 4.05 -1.83 -2.33
C ASP A 101 2.80 -2.38 -3.01
N THR A 102 2.82 -2.46 -4.34
CA THR A 102 1.62 -2.58 -5.17
C THR A 102 1.78 -3.62 -6.28
N SER A 103 0.65 -4.25 -6.62
CA SER A 103 0.56 -5.10 -7.82
C SER A 103 0.32 -4.30 -9.10
N GLY A 104 0.01 -3.00 -8.99
CA GLY A 104 -0.36 -2.15 -10.11
C GLY A 104 -1.67 -2.54 -10.79
N SER A 105 -2.43 -3.52 -10.26
CA SER A 105 -3.60 -4.10 -10.92
C SER A 105 -4.88 -3.29 -10.73
N VAL A 106 -4.78 -1.98 -10.89
CA VAL A 106 -5.88 -1.01 -10.80
C VAL A 106 -5.84 -0.08 -12.01
N GLU A 107 -6.98 0.51 -12.35
CA GLU A 107 -7.03 1.51 -13.42
C GLU A 107 -6.17 2.74 -13.04
N LEU A 108 -5.39 3.24 -13.99
CA LEU A 108 -4.52 4.40 -13.79
C LEU A 108 -5.32 5.71 -13.87
N THR A 109 -6.18 5.96 -12.88
CA THR A 109 -6.90 7.22 -12.73
C THR A 109 -5.97 8.36 -12.29
N ASP A 110 -6.43 9.61 -12.37
CA ASP A 110 -5.68 10.77 -11.88
C ASP A 110 -5.35 10.65 -10.38
N GLU A 111 -6.25 10.07 -9.56
CA GLU A 111 -5.99 9.83 -8.14
C GLU A 111 -4.89 8.78 -7.93
N VAL A 112 -4.93 7.68 -8.67
CA VAL A 112 -3.90 6.62 -8.60
C VAL A 112 -2.55 7.18 -9.03
N LYS A 113 -2.53 7.91 -10.15
CA LYS A 113 -1.33 8.58 -10.65
C LYS A 113 -0.76 9.57 -9.63
N THR A 114 -1.63 10.39 -9.01
CA THR A 114 -1.20 11.32 -7.96
C THR A 114 -0.59 10.60 -6.76
N ALA A 115 -1.12 9.45 -6.37
CA ALA A 115 -0.58 8.65 -5.26
C ALA A 115 0.79 8.06 -5.62
N ILE A 116 0.98 7.64 -6.89
CA ILE A 116 2.27 7.14 -7.40
C ILE A 116 3.29 8.28 -7.49
N ASP A 117 2.94 9.41 -8.10
CA ASP A 117 3.83 10.55 -8.35
C ASP A 117 4.35 11.21 -7.05
N ASN A 118 3.59 11.08 -5.94
CA ASN A 118 3.98 11.59 -4.63
C ASN A 118 4.73 10.57 -3.76
N ALA A 119 4.86 9.31 -4.20
CA ALA A 119 5.58 8.29 -3.46
C ALA A 119 7.10 8.50 -3.59
N ASP A 120 7.85 8.30 -2.51
CA ASP A 120 9.31 8.35 -2.56
C ASP A 120 9.89 7.08 -3.19
N MET A 121 9.14 5.97 -3.10
CA MET A 121 9.52 4.68 -3.63
C MET A 121 8.27 3.89 -4.03
N VAL A 122 8.38 3.13 -5.11
CA VAL A 122 7.37 2.17 -5.55
C VAL A 122 8.02 0.82 -5.72
N ILE A 123 7.54 -0.16 -4.95
CA ILE A 123 7.80 -1.58 -5.14
C ILE A 123 6.66 -2.10 -6.00
N LEU A 124 6.98 -2.45 -7.25
CA LEU A 124 6.00 -2.96 -8.21
C LEU A 124 6.19 -4.46 -8.40
N ASP A 125 5.13 -5.20 -8.10
CA ASP A 125 5.07 -6.65 -8.29
C ASP A 125 4.80 -7.02 -9.75
N ILE A 126 5.85 -7.33 -10.52
CA ILE A 126 5.71 -7.98 -11.82
C ILE A 126 5.50 -9.49 -11.62
N LYS A 127 4.22 -9.89 -11.55
CA LYS A 127 3.82 -11.25 -11.16
C LYS A 127 4.07 -12.29 -12.25
N PHE A 128 3.68 -12.00 -13.48
CA PHE A 128 3.89 -12.86 -14.66
C PHE A 128 4.09 -11.98 -15.89
N TYR A 129 4.87 -12.47 -16.86
CA TYR A 129 5.16 -11.74 -18.10
C TYR A 129 4.20 -12.09 -19.25
N ASP A 130 3.43 -13.17 -19.13
CA ASP A 130 2.48 -13.63 -20.16
C ASP A 130 1.02 -13.60 -19.66
N PRO A 131 0.06 -13.23 -20.54
CA PRO A 131 -1.35 -13.12 -20.17
C PRO A 131 -1.98 -14.42 -19.66
N GLU A 132 -1.57 -15.57 -20.22
CA GLU A 132 -2.13 -16.88 -19.87
C GLU A 132 -1.78 -17.25 -18.42
N SER A 133 -0.51 -17.15 -18.04
CA SER A 133 -0.05 -17.40 -16.68
C SER A 133 -0.61 -16.35 -15.72
N TYR A 134 -0.62 -15.08 -16.10
CA TYR A 134 -1.19 -14.01 -15.27
C TYR A 134 -2.64 -14.32 -14.91
N LYS A 135 -3.50 -14.54 -15.90
CA LYS A 135 -4.90 -14.90 -15.70
C LYS A 135 -5.05 -16.20 -14.90
N LYS A 136 -4.25 -17.22 -15.20
CA LYS A 136 -4.32 -18.52 -14.51
C LYS A 136 -4.03 -18.40 -13.02
N TYR A 137 -2.93 -17.73 -12.65
CA TYR A 137 -2.37 -17.72 -11.31
C TYR A 137 -2.76 -16.52 -10.48
N THR A 138 -3.10 -15.37 -11.06
CA THR A 138 -3.56 -14.17 -10.32
C THR A 138 -5.06 -13.93 -10.46
N LYS A 139 -5.73 -14.58 -11.42
CA LYS A 139 -7.12 -14.26 -11.83
C LYS A 139 -7.31 -12.80 -12.30
N GLY A 140 -6.21 -12.06 -12.49
CA GLY A 140 -6.23 -10.70 -13.00
C GLY A 140 -6.41 -10.65 -14.51
N ASP A 141 -6.61 -9.43 -14.99
CA ASP A 141 -6.62 -9.08 -16.41
C ASP A 141 -5.27 -8.44 -16.76
N PHE A 142 -4.60 -8.94 -17.80
CA PHE A 142 -3.25 -8.53 -18.19
C PHE A 142 -3.23 -7.21 -18.96
N GLU A 143 -4.33 -6.86 -19.62
CA GLU A 143 -4.45 -5.69 -20.49
C GLU A 143 -5.04 -4.47 -19.77
N LYS A 144 -5.21 -4.56 -18.45
CA LYS A 144 -5.92 -3.57 -17.63
C LYS A 144 -4.98 -2.55 -17.01
#